data_AF-A0A3G8JIT1-F1
#
_entry.id   AF-A0A3G8JIT1-F1
#
_cell.length_a   1.000
_cell.length_b   1.000
_cell.length_c   1.000
_cell.angle_alpha   90.00
_cell.angle_beta   90.00
_cell.angle_gamma   90.00
#
_symmetry.space_group_name_H-M   'P 1'
#
loop_
_entity.id
_entity.type
_entity.pdbx_description
1 polymer ?
#
loop_
_entity_poly.entity_id
_entity_poly.type
_entity_poly.pdbx_seq_one_letter_code
_entity_poly.pdbx_strand_id
1 'polypeptide(L)'
;MSTTIDAGAVPGTIGAAPPPADGQPARGLVGRPLALSPSRAADFKQCPLLYRYRAIDRFPETPTQAQTRGTVVHAALENLFDMPAELRTQESADLLVEGAWAAMCEADPHLTDVVDDSQTARFVAEAQKLIATYYTMENPTAFDADSCEEHVEIDVDDVLMRGFIDRIDVAPTGEIRVVDYKTGRSPARPTRPRRCSR
;
A
#
# COMPACT_ATOMS: atom_id res chain seq x y z
N MET A 1 68.26 15.47 -7.95
CA MET A 1 67.45 14.38 -8.55
C MET A 1 66.16 15.02 -9.01
N SER A 2 66.10 15.32 -10.30
CA SER A 2 65.03 16.06 -10.96
C SER A 2 64.20 15.07 -11.77
N THR A 3 62.89 15.04 -11.55
CA THR A 3 61.94 14.39 -12.46
C THR A 3 60.81 15.38 -12.70
N THR A 4 60.90 16.03 -13.84
CA THR A 4 59.85 16.82 -14.50
C THR A 4 58.75 15.89 -14.99
N ILE A 5 57.47 16.19 -14.70
CA ILE A 5 56.34 15.81 -15.56
C ILE A 5 55.35 16.99 -15.62
N ASP A 6 54.91 17.22 -16.85
CA ASP A 6 54.33 18.41 -17.45
C ASP A 6 52.81 18.54 -17.24
N ALA A 7 52.32 19.77 -17.36
CA ALA A 7 50.91 20.13 -17.33
C ALA A 7 50.27 19.88 -18.72
N GLY A 8 49.13 19.19 -18.75
CA GLY A 8 48.36 18.91 -19.97
C GLY A 8 46.86 19.14 -19.81
N ALA A 9 46.41 20.30 -20.30
CA ALA A 9 45.07 20.75 -20.69
C ALA A 9 43.82 19.85 -20.49
N VAL A 10 42.83 20.42 -19.80
CA VAL A 10 41.39 20.23 -20.06
C VAL A 10 40.96 21.37 -21.02
N PRO A 11 40.19 21.14 -22.10
CA PRO A 11 38.73 21.09 -21.96
C PRO A 11 38.04 20.12 -22.94
N GLY A 12 37.18 19.25 -22.42
CA GLY A 12 36.21 18.47 -23.20
C GLY A 12 34.81 18.82 -22.76
N THR A 13 34.13 19.65 -23.53
CA THR A 13 32.74 20.06 -23.38
C THR A 13 31.84 18.86 -23.12
N ILE A 14 31.21 18.81 -21.94
CA ILE A 14 30.08 17.90 -21.69
C ILE A 14 28.95 18.40 -22.58
N GLY A 15 28.77 17.75 -23.74
CA GLY A 15 27.62 18.00 -24.60
C GLY A 15 26.36 17.77 -23.79
N ALA A 16 25.51 18.80 -23.69
CA ALA A 16 24.18 18.65 -23.13
C ALA A 16 23.46 17.55 -23.91
N ALA A 17 23.01 16.52 -23.19
CA ALA A 17 22.15 15.51 -23.77
C ALA A 17 20.94 16.19 -24.42
N PRO A 18 20.50 15.77 -25.61
CA PRO A 18 19.32 16.33 -26.24
C PRO A 18 18.12 16.18 -25.28
N PRO A 19 17.17 17.14 -25.28
CA PRO A 19 15.95 17.00 -24.51
C PRO A 19 15.25 15.69 -24.91
N PRO A 20 14.67 14.96 -23.94
CA PRO A 20 13.92 13.75 -24.26
C PRO A 20 12.81 14.11 -25.25
N ALA A 21 12.64 13.27 -26.27
CA ALA A 21 11.52 13.37 -27.20
C ALA A 21 10.21 13.13 -26.44
N ASP A 22 9.17 13.87 -26.80
CA ASP A 22 7.83 13.76 -26.22
C ASP A 22 7.35 12.29 -26.25
N GLY A 23 6.98 11.76 -25.08
CA GLY A 23 6.41 10.42 -24.91
C GLY A 23 7.36 9.32 -24.42
N GLN A 24 8.50 9.67 -23.80
CA GLN A 24 9.31 8.69 -23.05
C GLN A 24 9.02 8.78 -21.55
N PRO A 25 8.71 7.64 -20.89
CA PRO A 25 8.41 7.64 -19.46
C PRO A 25 9.60 8.20 -18.67
N ALA A 26 9.30 9.01 -17.67
CA ALA A 26 10.29 9.67 -16.84
C ALA A 26 11.15 8.59 -16.18
N ARG A 27 12.38 8.42 -16.68
CA ARG A 27 13.32 7.43 -16.16
C ARG A 27 13.78 7.89 -14.78
N GLY A 28 13.53 7.08 -13.75
CA GLY A 28 14.16 7.27 -12.44
C GLY A 28 15.68 7.10 -12.51
N LEU A 29 16.38 7.33 -11.38
CA LEU A 29 17.85 7.32 -11.27
C LEU A 29 18.56 6.04 -11.81
N VAL A 30 17.82 4.97 -12.12
CA VAL A 30 18.36 3.68 -12.61
C VAL A 30 17.61 3.18 -13.86
N GLY A 31 16.98 4.05 -14.65
CA GLY A 31 16.33 3.67 -15.91
C GLY A 31 15.03 2.87 -15.77
N ARG A 32 14.55 2.64 -14.54
CA ARG A 32 13.19 2.14 -14.27
C ARG A 32 12.20 3.31 -14.32
N PRO A 33 10.98 3.12 -14.83
CA PRO A 33 9.93 4.14 -14.75
C PRO A 33 9.74 4.57 -13.30
N LEU A 34 9.58 5.88 -13.08
CA LEU A 34 9.23 6.39 -11.75
C LEU A 34 7.88 5.76 -11.35
N ALA A 35 7.86 5.01 -10.24
CA ALA A 35 6.64 4.37 -9.75
C ALA A 35 6.21 4.93 -8.39
N LEU A 36 4.97 5.41 -8.30
CA LEU A 36 4.38 5.98 -7.09
C LEU A 36 3.13 5.23 -6.68
N SER A 37 2.96 5.02 -5.37
CA SER A 37 1.69 4.58 -4.79
C SER A 37 1.00 5.74 -4.08
N PRO A 38 -0.32 5.67 -3.82
CA PRO A 38 -1.03 6.72 -3.07
C PRO A 38 -0.34 7.12 -1.76
N SER A 39 0.09 6.12 -0.97
CA SER A 39 0.81 6.34 0.30
C SER A 39 2.17 7.01 0.09
N ARG A 40 2.94 6.59 -0.92
CA ARG A 40 4.24 7.20 -1.23
C ARG A 40 4.10 8.64 -1.75
N ALA A 41 3.07 8.91 -2.54
CA ALA A 41 2.75 10.26 -2.99
C ALA A 41 2.35 11.17 -1.82
N ALA A 42 1.61 10.62 -0.84
CA ALA A 42 1.27 11.33 0.39
C ALA A 42 2.52 11.64 1.24
N ASP A 43 3.43 10.66 1.42
CA ASP A 43 4.71 10.86 2.11
C ASP A 43 5.53 11.97 1.45
N PHE A 44 5.63 11.98 0.13
CA PHE A 44 6.37 13.02 -0.61
C PHE A 44 5.76 14.40 -0.43
N LYS A 45 4.42 14.50 -0.53
CA LYS A 45 3.69 15.76 -0.30
C LYS A 45 3.86 16.27 1.12
N GLN A 46 3.92 15.38 2.11
CA GLN A 46 4.14 15.74 3.50
C GLN A 46 5.58 16.18 3.75
N CYS A 47 6.55 15.40 3.29
CA CYS A 47 7.98 15.67 3.45
C CYS A 47 8.79 14.86 2.42
N PRO A 48 9.46 15.50 1.44
CA PRO A 48 10.28 14.80 0.46
C PRO A 48 11.40 13.93 1.08
N LEU A 49 11.93 14.34 2.24
CA LEU A 49 12.94 13.57 2.96
C LEU A 49 12.37 12.28 3.56
N LEU A 50 11.12 12.31 4.05
CA LEU A 50 10.42 11.11 4.54
C LEU A 50 10.23 10.11 3.40
N TYR A 51 9.75 10.57 2.24
CA TYR A 51 9.64 9.73 1.05
C TYR A 51 10.99 9.10 0.67
N ARG A 52 12.07 9.88 0.68
CA ARG A 52 13.41 9.35 0.42
C ARG A 52 13.76 8.23 1.40
N TYR A 53 13.62 8.46 2.70
CA TYR A 53 13.99 7.45 3.70
C TYR A 53 13.18 6.16 3.59
N ARG A 54 11.88 6.27 3.30
CA ARG A 54 10.98 5.12 3.22
C ARG A 54 11.03 4.39 1.90
N ALA A 55 10.92 5.11 0.78
CA ALA A 55 10.73 4.53 -0.53
C ALA A 55 12.06 4.29 -1.28
N ILE A 56 13.06 5.14 -1.07
CA ILE A 56 14.36 5.07 -1.75
C ILE A 56 15.39 4.34 -0.89
N ASP A 57 15.69 4.88 0.29
CA ASP A 57 16.75 4.37 1.17
C ASP A 57 16.30 3.13 1.95
N ARG A 58 14.97 2.93 2.10
CA ARG A 58 14.32 1.76 2.73
C ARG A 58 14.87 1.44 4.12
N PHE A 59 14.94 2.44 4.97
CA PHE A 59 15.29 2.23 6.37
C PHE A 59 14.32 1.23 7.03
N PRO A 60 14.82 0.27 7.82
CA PRO A 60 13.95 -0.65 8.56
C PRO A 60 12.99 0.12 9.48
N GLU A 61 11.70 -0.20 9.42
CA GLU A 61 10.67 0.34 10.30
C GLU A 61 10.00 -0.80 11.05
N THR A 62 9.91 -0.68 12.38
CA THR A 62 9.10 -1.58 13.19
C THR A 62 7.63 -1.17 13.04
N PRO A 63 6.73 -2.05 12.56
CA PRO A 63 5.33 -1.71 12.44
C PRO A 63 4.72 -1.45 13.82
N THR A 64 3.81 -0.48 13.89
CA THR A 64 3.02 -0.27 15.10
C THR A 64 1.94 -1.34 15.23
N GLN A 65 1.47 -1.63 16.45
CA GLN A 65 0.34 -2.55 16.67
C GLN A 65 -0.89 -2.18 15.83
N ALA A 66 -1.16 -0.88 15.61
CA ALA A 66 -2.28 -0.45 14.79
C ALA A 66 -2.09 -0.80 13.30
N GLN A 67 -0.88 -0.68 12.76
CA GLN A 67 -0.57 -1.09 11.39
C GLN A 67 -0.67 -2.61 11.25
N THR A 68 -0.07 -3.36 12.18
CA THR A 68 -0.12 -4.82 12.20
C THR A 68 -1.56 -5.33 12.25
N ARG A 69 -2.41 -4.74 13.10
CA ARG A 69 -3.83 -5.08 13.15
C ARG A 69 -4.55 -4.79 11.83
N GLY A 70 -4.20 -3.68 11.16
CA GLY A 70 -4.72 -3.37 9.84
C GLY A 70 -4.44 -4.49 8.84
N THR A 71 -3.19 -4.94 8.77
CA THR A 71 -2.78 -6.05 7.90
C THR A 71 -3.49 -7.35 8.23
N VAL A 72 -3.64 -7.71 9.51
CA VAL A 72 -4.37 -8.93 9.93
C VAL A 72 -5.82 -8.88 9.47
N VAL A 73 -6.50 -7.74 9.63
CA VAL A 73 -7.91 -7.59 9.22
C VAL A 73 -8.05 -7.67 7.70
N HIS A 74 -7.13 -7.06 6.95
CA HIS A 74 -7.11 -7.15 5.48
C HIS A 74 -6.94 -8.59 5.02
N ALA A 75 -5.92 -9.29 5.52
CA ALA A 75 -5.69 -10.70 5.20
C ALA A 75 -6.88 -11.59 5.58
N ALA A 76 -7.53 -11.33 6.71
CA ALA A 76 -8.73 -12.08 7.11
C ALA A 76 -9.91 -11.83 6.15
N LEU A 77 -10.11 -10.60 5.67
CA LEU A 77 -11.16 -10.26 4.71
C LEU A 77 -10.87 -10.80 3.31
N GLU A 78 -9.61 -10.79 2.87
CA GLU A 78 -9.17 -11.43 1.62
C GLU A 78 -9.54 -12.93 1.65
N ASN A 79 -9.06 -13.65 2.68
CA ASN A 79 -9.36 -15.06 2.87
C ASN A 79 -10.87 -15.33 3.05
N LEU A 80 -11.63 -14.35 3.56
CA LEU A 80 -13.08 -14.47 3.70
C LEU A 80 -13.76 -14.53 2.33
N PHE A 81 -13.33 -13.70 1.38
CA PHE A 81 -13.90 -13.64 0.04
C PHE A 81 -13.44 -14.77 -0.88
N ASP A 82 -12.32 -15.43 -0.57
CA ASP A 82 -11.90 -16.69 -1.20
C ASP A 82 -12.82 -17.89 -0.87
N MET A 83 -13.61 -17.79 0.21
CA MET A 83 -14.59 -18.82 0.57
C MET A 83 -15.91 -18.65 -0.19
N PRO A 84 -16.69 -19.74 -0.36
CA PRO A 84 -18.08 -19.67 -0.82
C PRO A 84 -18.92 -18.73 0.04
N ALA A 85 -19.83 -17.98 -0.60
CA ALA A 85 -20.64 -16.94 0.05
C ALA A 85 -21.38 -17.42 1.30
N GLU A 86 -21.87 -18.66 1.30
CA GLU A 86 -22.63 -19.25 2.41
C GLU A 86 -21.76 -19.48 3.66
N LEU A 87 -20.44 -19.60 3.48
CA LEU A 87 -19.47 -19.82 4.55
C LEU A 87 -18.88 -18.52 5.07
N ARG A 88 -19.22 -17.35 4.50
CA ARG A 88 -18.71 -16.03 4.92
C ARG A 88 -19.40 -15.51 6.18
N THR A 89 -19.53 -16.37 7.19
CA THR A 89 -20.15 -16.05 8.48
C THR A 89 -19.18 -15.27 9.38
N GLN A 90 -19.72 -14.55 10.37
CA GLN A 90 -18.89 -13.84 11.34
C GLN A 90 -17.97 -14.80 12.12
N GLU A 91 -18.46 -15.99 12.47
CA GLU A 91 -17.66 -17.02 13.15
C GLU A 91 -16.47 -17.47 12.28
N SER A 92 -16.71 -17.70 10.98
CA SER A 92 -15.64 -18.02 10.03
C SER A 92 -14.62 -16.89 9.91
N ALA A 93 -15.09 -15.63 9.87
CA ALA A 93 -14.20 -14.48 9.81
C ALA A 93 -13.36 -14.31 11.10
N ASP A 94 -13.92 -14.60 12.27
CA ASP A 94 -13.19 -14.54 13.54
C ASP A 94 -12.07 -15.58 13.60
N LEU A 95 -12.30 -16.79 13.06
CA LEU A 95 -11.25 -17.82 12.90
C LEU A 95 -10.19 -17.41 11.88
N LEU A 96 -10.57 -16.72 10.81
CA LEU A 96 -9.63 -16.21 9.81
C LEU A 96 -8.72 -15.12 10.38
N VAL A 97 -9.18 -14.31 11.33
CA VAL A 97 -8.32 -13.36 12.06
C VAL A 97 -7.23 -14.08 12.84
N GLU A 98 -7.60 -15.13 13.56
CA GLU A 98 -6.64 -15.94 14.32
C GLU A 98 -5.62 -16.61 13.40
N GLY A 99 -6.10 -17.20 12.30
CA GLY A 99 -5.24 -17.81 11.28
C GLY A 99 -4.31 -16.80 10.61
N ALA A 100 -4.81 -15.62 10.24
CA ALA A 100 -4.01 -14.56 9.63
C ALA A 100 -2.93 -14.04 10.59
N TRP A 101 -3.25 -13.85 11.87
CA TRP A 101 -2.25 -13.47 12.88
C TRP A 101 -1.17 -14.55 13.03
N ALA A 102 -1.56 -15.81 13.13
CA ALA A 102 -0.61 -16.92 13.24
C ALA A 102 0.33 -17.01 12.03
N ALA A 103 -0.23 -16.91 10.81
CA ALA A 103 0.55 -16.92 9.57
C ALA A 103 1.51 -15.73 9.47
N MET A 104 1.09 -14.54 9.92
CA MET A 104 1.96 -13.37 9.97
C MET A 104 3.13 -13.56 10.94
N CYS A 105 2.89 -14.10 12.14
CA CYS A 105 3.96 -14.40 13.10
C CYS A 105 4.92 -15.50 12.61
N GLU A 106 4.42 -16.47 11.84
CA GLU A 106 5.27 -17.48 11.19
C GLU A 106 6.17 -16.84 10.11
N ALA A 107 5.63 -15.93 9.31
CA ALA A 107 6.36 -15.23 8.26
C ALA A 107 7.36 -14.20 8.81
N ASP A 108 7.02 -13.51 9.90
CA ASP A 108 7.87 -12.55 10.59
C ASP A 108 7.81 -12.74 12.12
N PRO A 109 8.74 -13.51 12.70
CA PRO A 109 8.81 -13.73 14.14
C PRO A 109 8.96 -12.45 14.97
N HIS A 110 9.48 -11.35 14.40
CA HIS A 110 9.64 -10.08 15.11
C HIS A 110 8.30 -9.39 15.42
N LEU A 111 7.19 -9.82 14.81
CA LEU A 111 5.86 -9.32 15.20
C LEU A 111 5.49 -9.67 16.64
N THR A 112 6.11 -10.71 17.21
CA THR A 112 5.95 -11.06 18.64
C THR A 112 6.61 -10.05 19.57
N ASP A 113 7.59 -9.27 19.08
CA ASP A 113 8.15 -8.12 19.80
C ASP A 113 7.20 -6.91 19.78
N VAL A 114 6.32 -6.83 18.77
CA VAL A 114 5.33 -5.75 18.60
C VAL A 114 4.06 -6.02 19.40
N VAL A 115 3.62 -7.28 19.42
CA VAL A 115 2.48 -7.78 20.19
C VAL A 115 2.97 -9.00 20.98
N ASP A 116 3.29 -8.78 22.24
CA ASP A 116 3.76 -9.86 23.11
C ASP A 116 2.63 -10.86 23.46
N ASP A 117 3.01 -12.05 23.91
CA ASP A 117 2.07 -13.13 24.26
C ASP A 117 0.97 -12.71 25.25
N SER A 118 1.26 -11.79 26.17
CA SER A 118 0.26 -11.30 27.14
C SER A 118 -0.76 -10.36 26.51
N GLN A 119 -0.41 -9.74 25.37
CA GLN A 119 -1.26 -8.84 24.60
C GLN A 119 -1.98 -9.53 23.44
N THR A 120 -1.49 -10.67 22.95
CA THR A 120 -2.01 -11.40 21.79
C THR A 120 -3.53 -11.60 21.83
N ALA A 121 -4.06 -12.12 22.94
CA ALA A 121 -5.51 -12.36 23.06
C ALA A 121 -6.33 -11.06 22.92
N ARG A 122 -5.85 -9.96 23.50
CA ARG A 122 -6.49 -8.66 23.36
C ARG A 122 -6.37 -8.11 21.94
N PHE A 123 -5.20 -8.24 21.32
CA PHE A 123 -4.95 -7.78 19.97
C PHE A 123 -5.87 -8.46 18.95
N VAL A 124 -6.00 -9.79 19.04
CA VAL A 124 -6.93 -10.59 18.21
C VAL A 124 -8.38 -10.15 18.44
N ALA A 125 -8.80 -9.99 19.70
CA ALA A 125 -10.15 -9.54 20.00
C ALA A 125 -10.45 -8.12 19.47
N GLU A 126 -9.46 -7.22 19.47
CA GLU A 126 -9.59 -5.88 18.87
C GLU A 126 -9.71 -5.95 17.34
N ALA A 127 -9.06 -6.93 16.68
CA ALA A 127 -9.21 -7.18 15.24
C ALA A 127 -10.59 -7.78 14.90
N GLN A 128 -11.03 -8.80 15.65
CA GLN A 128 -12.37 -9.40 15.50
C GLN A 128 -13.48 -8.35 15.68
N LYS A 129 -13.30 -7.39 16.60
CA LYS A 129 -14.25 -6.26 16.75
C LYS A 129 -14.33 -5.37 15.50
N LEU A 130 -13.25 -5.18 14.76
CA LEU A 130 -13.26 -4.44 13.49
C LEU A 130 -14.05 -5.20 12.43
N ILE A 131 -13.87 -6.52 12.34
CA ILE A 131 -14.68 -7.38 11.47
C ILE A 131 -16.15 -7.35 11.87
N ALA A 132 -16.48 -7.47 13.16
CA ALA A 132 -17.84 -7.35 13.63
C ALA A 132 -18.48 -6.02 13.20
N THR A 133 -17.72 -4.92 13.22
CA THR A 133 -18.17 -3.62 12.71
C THR A 133 -18.44 -3.67 11.21
N TYR A 134 -17.58 -4.34 10.42
CA TYR A 134 -17.81 -4.56 8.99
C TYR A 134 -19.13 -5.28 8.71
N TYR A 135 -19.47 -6.33 9.46
CA TYR A 135 -20.75 -7.04 9.34
C TYR A 135 -21.99 -6.19 9.67
N THR A 136 -21.83 -5.07 10.40
CA THR A 136 -22.95 -4.12 10.60
C THR A 136 -23.22 -3.24 9.37
N MET A 137 -22.25 -3.13 8.46
CA MET A 137 -22.32 -2.27 7.27
C MET A 137 -22.62 -3.07 6.00
N GLU A 138 -22.13 -4.30 5.92
CA GLU A 138 -22.25 -5.16 4.73
C GLU A 138 -22.64 -6.59 5.12
N ASN A 139 -23.36 -7.26 4.22
CA ASN A 139 -23.61 -8.70 4.32
C ASN A 139 -22.78 -9.44 3.25
N PRO A 140 -21.62 -10.02 3.59
CA PRO A 140 -20.71 -10.65 2.61
C PRO A 140 -21.29 -11.93 1.99
N THR A 141 -22.40 -12.46 2.52
CA THR A 141 -23.10 -13.62 1.94
C THR A 141 -24.05 -13.24 0.80
N ALA A 142 -24.32 -11.94 0.59
CA ALA A 142 -25.31 -11.46 -0.36
C ALA A 142 -24.74 -11.12 -1.75
N PHE A 143 -23.43 -11.16 -1.92
CA PHE A 143 -22.75 -10.82 -3.16
C PHE A 143 -21.38 -11.51 -3.24
N ASP A 144 -20.84 -11.57 -4.45
CA ASP A 144 -19.47 -12.00 -4.70
C ASP A 144 -18.62 -10.80 -5.12
N ALA A 145 -17.35 -10.84 -4.75
CA ALA A 145 -16.35 -9.93 -5.25
C ALA A 145 -15.95 -10.35 -6.68
N ASP A 146 -15.73 -9.38 -7.57
CA ASP A 146 -15.13 -9.63 -8.87
C ASP A 146 -13.62 -9.90 -8.73
N SER A 147 -12.98 -9.12 -7.86
CA SER A 147 -11.57 -9.32 -7.48
C SER A 147 -11.30 -8.82 -6.05
N CYS A 148 -10.34 -9.46 -5.38
CA CYS A 148 -9.79 -9.06 -4.08
C CYS A 148 -8.28 -8.85 -4.20
N GLU A 149 -7.74 -7.88 -3.45
CA GLU A 149 -6.30 -7.51 -3.47
C GLU A 149 -5.75 -7.28 -4.90
N GLU A 150 -6.55 -6.64 -5.75
CA GLU A 150 -6.21 -6.46 -7.17
C GLU A 150 -5.08 -5.44 -7.33
N HIS A 151 -3.99 -5.89 -7.95
CA HIS A 151 -2.85 -5.03 -8.25
C HIS A 151 -3.11 -4.20 -9.50
N VAL A 152 -3.14 -2.87 -9.33
CA VAL A 152 -3.40 -1.93 -10.41
C VAL A 152 -2.15 -1.14 -10.77
N GLU A 153 -1.91 -0.98 -12.07
CA GLU A 153 -0.90 -0.07 -12.62
C GLU A 153 -1.54 0.86 -13.65
N ILE A 154 -1.30 2.16 -13.52
CA ILE A 154 -1.81 3.19 -14.44
C ILE A 154 -0.68 4.17 -14.75
N ASP A 155 -0.43 4.43 -16.03
CA ASP A 155 0.49 5.49 -16.44
C ASP A 155 -0.22 6.85 -16.33
N VAL A 156 0.39 7.79 -15.60
CA VAL A 156 -0.08 9.16 -15.43
C VAL A 156 1.09 10.10 -15.70
N ASP A 157 1.06 10.80 -16.83
CA ASP A 157 2.07 11.76 -17.24
C ASP A 157 3.50 11.20 -17.12
N ASP A 158 3.75 10.04 -17.72
CA ASP A 158 5.07 9.37 -17.74
C ASP A 158 5.54 8.86 -16.35
N VAL A 159 4.62 8.83 -15.37
CA VAL A 159 4.81 8.27 -14.03
C VAL A 159 3.86 7.12 -13.82
N LEU A 160 4.39 5.97 -13.41
CA LEU A 160 3.60 4.77 -13.19
C LEU A 160 2.98 4.79 -11.79
N MET A 161 1.66 4.96 -11.71
CA MET A 161 0.93 4.85 -10.47
C MET A 161 0.59 3.39 -10.20
N ARG A 162 0.99 2.88 -9.03
CA ARG A 162 0.75 1.48 -8.64
C ARG A 162 0.06 1.41 -7.30
N GLY A 163 -0.84 0.45 -7.15
CA GLY A 163 -1.53 0.22 -5.90
C GLY A 163 -2.18 -1.15 -5.85
N PHE A 164 -2.78 -1.43 -4.71
CA PHE A 164 -3.66 -2.56 -4.51
C PHE A 164 -5.04 -2.02 -4.19
N ILE A 165 -6.06 -2.71 -4.68
CA ILE A 165 -7.46 -2.45 -4.37
C ILE A 165 -7.96 -3.65 -3.57
N ASP A 166 -8.37 -3.42 -2.33
CA ASP A 166 -8.78 -4.50 -1.42
C ASP A 166 -9.93 -5.34 -2.00
N ARG A 167 -10.96 -4.68 -2.58
CA ARG A 167 -12.07 -5.38 -3.24
C ARG A 167 -12.72 -4.57 -4.35
N ILE A 168 -13.06 -5.23 -5.45
CA ILE A 168 -13.86 -4.69 -6.57
C ILE A 168 -15.15 -5.50 -6.68
N ASP A 169 -16.29 -4.82 -6.65
CA ASP A 169 -17.60 -5.41 -6.89
C ASP A 169 -18.15 -4.90 -8.23
N VAL A 170 -18.64 -5.81 -9.09
CA VAL A 170 -19.29 -5.45 -10.37
C VAL A 170 -20.75 -5.89 -10.32
N ALA A 171 -21.66 -4.92 -10.37
CA ALA A 171 -23.09 -5.19 -10.40
C ALA A 171 -23.50 -5.83 -11.75
N PRO A 172 -24.61 -6.59 -11.82
CA PRO A 172 -25.13 -7.11 -13.09
C PRO A 172 -25.46 -6.02 -14.12
N THR A 173 -25.68 -4.79 -13.67
CA THR A 173 -25.89 -3.60 -14.52
C THR A 173 -24.59 -3.05 -15.13
N GLY A 174 -23.42 -3.55 -14.71
CA GLY A 174 -22.10 -3.08 -15.10
C GLY A 174 -21.55 -1.93 -14.22
N GLU A 175 -22.25 -1.54 -13.15
CA GLU A 175 -21.74 -0.56 -12.20
C GLU A 175 -20.60 -1.16 -11.37
N ILE A 176 -19.50 -0.42 -11.22
CA ILE A 176 -18.30 -0.86 -10.50
C ILE A 176 -18.22 -0.14 -9.15
N ARG A 177 -18.02 -0.89 -8.08
CA ARG A 177 -17.72 -0.38 -6.74
C ARG A 177 -16.30 -0.79 -6.34
N VAL A 178 -15.48 0.20 -6.03
CA VAL A 178 -14.14 0.02 -5.47
C VAL A 178 -14.23 0.17 -3.95
N VAL A 179 -13.74 -0.82 -3.22
CA VAL A 179 -13.79 -0.89 -1.75
C VAL A 179 -12.36 -0.91 -1.20
N ASP A 180 -12.14 -0.07 -0.19
CA ASP A 180 -10.87 0.11 0.51
C ASP A 180 -11.16 0.08 2.01
N TYR A 181 -10.80 -1.01 2.67
CA TYR A 181 -11.00 -1.26 4.08
C TYR A 181 -10.05 -0.40 4.91
N LYS A 182 -10.60 0.35 5.86
CA LYS A 182 -9.84 1.16 6.79
C LYS A 182 -10.11 0.75 8.23
N THR A 183 -9.05 0.37 8.93
CA THR A 183 -9.07 -0.03 10.35
C THR A 183 -8.74 1.13 11.30
N GLY A 184 -8.37 2.29 10.75
CA GLY A 184 -8.14 3.52 11.49
C GLY A 184 -9.38 4.41 11.60
N ARG A 185 -9.22 5.62 12.16
CA ARG A 185 -10.30 6.63 12.14
C ARG A 185 -10.72 6.92 10.71
N SER A 186 -12.02 6.88 10.44
CA SER A 186 -12.57 7.28 9.15
C SER A 186 -12.12 8.71 8.82
N PRO A 187 -11.67 8.99 7.59
CA PRO A 187 -11.35 10.34 7.19
C PRO A 187 -12.59 11.22 7.35
N ALA A 188 -12.41 12.44 7.86
CA ALA A 188 -13.47 13.44 7.85
C ALA A 188 -13.95 13.63 6.39
N ARG A 189 -15.26 13.83 6.21
CA ARG A 189 -15.90 14.05 4.90
C ARG A 189 -14.98 14.88 3.99
N PRO A 190 -14.60 14.40 2.80
CA PRO A 190 -13.70 15.15 1.92
C PRO A 190 -14.33 16.52 1.65
N THR A 191 -13.63 17.57 2.07
CA THR A 191 -14.00 18.93 1.71
C THR A 191 -13.78 19.06 0.21
N ARG A 192 -14.83 19.50 -0.49
CA ARG A 192 -14.82 19.73 -1.94
C ARG A 192 -13.54 20.49 -2.33
N PRO A 193 -12.73 19.99 -3.29
CA PRO A 193 -11.49 20.66 -3.67
C PRO A 193 -11.81 22.08 -4.13
N ARG A 194 -11.11 23.07 -3.57
CA ARG A 194 -11.14 24.44 -4.08
C ARG A 194 -10.56 24.38 -5.49
N ARG A 195 -11.36 24.77 -6.49
CA ARG A 195 -10.87 24.94 -7.86
C ARG A 195 -9.64 25.83 -7.81
N CYS A 196 -8.51 25.35 -8.32
CA CYS A 196 -7.44 26.25 -8.73
C CYS A 196 -8.00 27.12 -9.84
N SER A 197 -8.20 28.40 -9.54
CA SER A 197 -8.31 29.44 -10.56
C SER A 197 -6.98 29.48 -11.30
N ARG A 198 -7.05 29.33 -12.63
CA ARG A 198 -5.93 29.51 -13.56
C ARG A 198 -5.29 30.88 -13.41
#